data_AF-W2TCT8-F1
#
_entry.id   AF-W2TCT8-F1
#
_cell.length_a   1.000
_cell.length_b   1.000
_cell.length_c   1.000
_cell.angle_alpha   90.00
_cell.angle_beta   90.00
_cell.angle_gamma   90.00
#
_symmetry.space_group_name_H-M   'P 1'
#
loop_
_entity.id
_entity.type
_entity.pdbx_description
1 polymer ?
#
loop_
_entity_poly.entity_id
_entity_poly.type
_entity_poly.pdbx_seq_one_letter_code
_entity_poly.pdbx_strand_id
1 'polypeptide(L)'
;MLPSKVIPRFVDNVRPADIKAIGAMGDSLLLSPFPEIFKHTTLHAANSLITGANGSLETHVTLFNVLRVLNSGVIGGSFAYDAADKGFHVARTAANSSDLERQILHSATEFKFNVEFALTELKNNLKRAIVSIIGVRHPQFLVPVTEDQEM
;
A
#
# COMPACT_ATOMS: atom_id res chain seq x y z
N MET A 1 -10.69 -6.22 -19.46
CA MET A 1 -12.07 -5.73 -19.24
C MET A 1 -12.22 -4.37 -19.90
N LEU A 2 -13.41 -3.97 -20.36
CA LEU A 2 -13.62 -2.58 -20.86
C LEU A 2 -13.80 -1.60 -19.69
N PRO A 3 -13.52 -0.30 -19.83
CA PRO A 3 -13.92 0.70 -18.84
C PRO A 3 -15.44 0.97 -18.87
N SER A 4 -15.94 1.69 -17.88
CA SER A 4 -17.29 2.25 -17.85
C SER A 4 -17.47 3.28 -18.97
N LYS A 5 -18.68 3.33 -19.55
CA LYS A 5 -19.02 4.30 -20.62
C LYS A 5 -18.97 5.75 -20.13
N VAL A 6 -19.26 5.97 -18.85
CA VAL A 6 -19.22 7.27 -18.17
C VAL A 6 -18.35 7.09 -16.94
N ILE A 7 -17.62 8.14 -16.56
CA ILE A 7 -16.84 8.16 -15.33
C ILE A 7 -17.80 7.92 -14.15
N PRO A 8 -17.66 6.82 -13.40
CA PRO A 8 -18.56 6.53 -12.29
C PRO A 8 -18.54 7.67 -11.27
N ARG A 9 -19.66 7.96 -10.59
CA ARG A 9 -19.67 8.95 -9.49
C ARG A 9 -19.40 8.29 -8.14
N PHE A 10 -20.00 7.13 -7.91
CA PHE A 10 -19.90 6.39 -6.67
C PHE A 10 -18.90 5.23 -6.78
N VAL A 11 -18.35 4.81 -5.63
CA VAL A 11 -17.27 3.80 -5.56
C VAL A 11 -17.75 2.39 -5.91
N ASP A 12 -18.99 2.05 -5.57
CA ASP A 12 -19.68 0.80 -5.89
C ASP A 12 -19.88 0.59 -7.40
N ASN A 13 -19.86 1.66 -8.18
CA ASN A 13 -19.98 1.63 -9.64
C ASN A 13 -18.62 1.59 -10.36
N VAL A 14 -17.50 1.65 -9.63
CA VAL A 14 -16.15 1.63 -10.23
C VAL A 14 -15.81 0.23 -10.67
N ARG A 15 -15.46 0.07 -11.95
CA ARG A 15 -14.89 -1.16 -12.49
C ARG A 15 -13.37 -1.14 -12.40
N PRO A 16 -12.69 -2.30 -12.33
CA PRO A 16 -11.23 -2.38 -12.37
C PRO A 16 -10.61 -1.63 -13.56
N ALA A 17 -11.25 -1.66 -14.73
CA ALA A 17 -10.80 -0.93 -15.93
C ALA A 17 -10.97 0.59 -15.86
N ASP A 18 -11.70 1.12 -14.88
CA ASP A 18 -11.77 2.57 -14.61
C ASP A 18 -10.59 3.07 -13.78
N ILE A 19 -9.85 2.16 -13.12
CA ILE A 19 -8.70 2.46 -12.27
C ILE A 19 -7.48 2.66 -13.15
N LYS A 20 -6.99 3.89 -13.24
CA LYS A 20 -5.86 4.26 -14.10
C LYS A 20 -4.51 4.03 -13.44
N ALA A 21 -4.45 4.23 -12.13
CA ALA A 21 -3.22 4.17 -11.36
C ALA A 21 -3.49 3.56 -9.99
N ILE A 22 -2.47 2.91 -9.44
CA ILE A 22 -2.43 2.46 -8.06
C ILE A 22 -1.13 2.95 -7.43
N GLY A 23 -1.17 3.28 -6.14
CA GLY A 23 0.00 3.68 -5.37
C GLY A 23 -0.12 3.18 -3.94
N ALA A 24 0.99 3.21 -3.22
CA ALA A 24 1.05 2.81 -1.83
C ALA A 24 1.92 3.79 -1.03
N MET A 25 1.46 4.13 0.17
CA MET A 25 2.14 4.99 1.12
C MET A 25 2.06 4.35 2.51
N GLY A 26 3.16 4.33 3.24
CA GLY A 26 3.21 3.79 4.60
C GLY A 26 4.63 3.40 4.99
N ASP A 27 4.76 2.30 5.72
CA ASP A 27 5.99 1.89 6.38
C ASP A 27 6.66 0.65 5.74
N SER A 28 7.60 0.04 6.47
CA SER A 28 8.28 -1.17 6.04
C SER A 28 7.36 -2.36 5.77
N LEU A 29 6.17 -2.41 6.37
CA LEU A 29 5.19 -3.48 6.13
C LEU A 29 4.58 -3.40 4.72
N LEU A 30 4.54 -2.21 4.13
CA LEU A 30 4.09 -2.04 2.74
C LEU A 30 5.20 -2.22 1.72
N LEU A 31 6.47 -2.06 2.13
CA LEU A 31 7.62 -2.21 1.24
C LEU A 31 7.85 -3.64 0.74
N SER A 32 7.63 -4.66 1.58
CA SER A 32 7.80 -6.08 1.23
C SER A 32 6.78 -6.96 1.99
N PRO A 33 6.51 -8.20 1.55
CA PRO A 33 5.63 -9.10 2.25
C PRO A 33 6.31 -9.67 3.52
N PHE A 34 5.50 -9.91 4.57
CA PHE A 34 5.92 -10.66 5.76
C PHE A 34 6.10 -12.12 5.34
N PRO A 35 7.33 -12.71 5.31
CA PRO A 35 8.40 -12.62 6.31
C PRO A 35 9.73 -12.03 5.82
N GLU A 36 9.79 -11.52 4.59
CA GLU A 36 11.05 -10.99 4.02
C GLU A 36 11.59 -9.81 4.84
N ILE A 37 10.71 -9.07 5.50
CA ILE A 37 11.06 -7.93 6.37
C ILE A 37 12.02 -8.35 7.52
N PHE A 38 11.93 -9.60 8.00
CA PHE A 38 12.84 -10.12 9.05
C PHE A 38 14.05 -10.87 8.50
N LYS A 39 14.04 -11.20 7.20
CA LYS A 39 15.06 -12.06 6.57
C LYS A 39 16.02 -11.28 5.67
N HIS A 40 15.58 -10.16 5.09
CA HIS A 40 16.33 -9.39 4.12
C HIS A 40 16.62 -7.97 4.63
N THR A 41 17.87 -7.56 4.52
CA THR A 41 18.34 -6.19 4.78
C THR A 41 17.87 -5.18 3.73
N THR A 42 17.44 -5.65 2.56
CA THR A 42 16.89 -4.84 1.48
C THR A 42 15.41 -5.15 1.28
N LEU A 43 14.55 -4.16 1.55
CA LEU A 43 13.12 -4.22 1.25
C LEU A 43 12.90 -3.76 -0.19
N HIS A 44 12.17 -4.55 -0.97
CA HIS A 44 11.98 -4.30 -2.40
C HIS A 44 10.52 -4.00 -2.72
N ALA A 45 10.23 -2.77 -3.17
CA ALA A 45 8.88 -2.31 -3.54
C ALA A 45 8.18 -3.23 -4.55
N ALA A 46 8.96 -3.93 -5.38
CA ALA A 46 8.47 -4.90 -6.36
C ALA A 46 7.81 -6.16 -5.76
N ASN A 47 8.07 -6.46 -4.49
CA ASN A 47 7.41 -7.54 -3.74
C ASN A 47 6.22 -7.03 -2.91
N SER A 48 5.92 -5.72 -2.93
CA SER A 48 4.81 -5.15 -2.17
C SER A 48 3.48 -5.84 -2.49
N LEU A 49 2.70 -6.15 -1.45
CA LEU A 49 1.35 -6.68 -1.61
C LEU A 49 0.47 -5.77 -2.48
N ILE A 50 0.72 -4.46 -2.46
CA ILE A 50 -0.13 -3.47 -3.14
C ILE A 50 0.39 -3.18 -4.55
N THR A 51 1.61 -2.65 -4.68
CA THR A 51 2.15 -2.19 -5.98
C THR A 51 3.16 -3.15 -6.60
N GLY A 52 3.47 -4.29 -5.97
CA GLY A 52 4.47 -5.21 -6.49
C GLY A 52 4.08 -5.73 -7.86
N ALA A 53 4.95 -5.54 -8.85
CA ALA A 53 4.71 -5.90 -10.24
C ALA A 53 5.77 -6.85 -10.83
N ASN A 54 6.69 -7.30 -9.99
CA ASN A 54 7.68 -8.29 -10.38
C ASN A 54 6.99 -9.66 -10.55
N GLY A 55 7.01 -10.17 -11.78
CA GLY A 55 6.30 -11.38 -12.16
C GLY A 55 4.83 -11.18 -12.52
N SER A 56 4.16 -12.29 -12.83
CA SER A 56 2.74 -12.35 -13.21
C SER A 56 1.83 -12.68 -12.02
N LEU A 57 0.50 -12.60 -12.20
CA LEU A 57 -0.48 -12.93 -11.15
C LEU A 57 -0.31 -14.37 -10.62
N GLU A 58 0.09 -15.29 -11.50
CA GLU A 58 0.30 -16.70 -11.20
C GLU A 58 1.52 -16.93 -10.28
N THR A 59 2.50 -16.03 -10.34
CA THR A 59 3.75 -16.13 -9.57
C THR A 59 3.74 -15.25 -8.33
N HIS A 60 3.10 -14.08 -8.41
CA HIS A 60 3.11 -13.06 -7.38
C HIS A 60 1.71 -12.44 -7.31
N VAL A 61 0.92 -12.88 -6.33
CA VAL A 61 -0.43 -12.35 -6.11
C VAL A 61 -0.35 -11.02 -5.38
N THR A 62 -0.37 -9.93 -6.15
CA THR A 62 -0.42 -8.55 -5.65
C THR A 62 -1.67 -7.85 -6.17
N LEU A 63 -2.08 -6.77 -5.51
CA LEU A 63 -3.22 -5.97 -5.98
C LEU A 63 -2.95 -5.39 -7.38
N PHE A 64 -1.71 -4.93 -7.65
CA PHE A 64 -1.31 -4.50 -8.99
C PHE A 64 -1.48 -5.61 -10.03
N ASN A 65 -1.02 -6.84 -9.76
CA ASN A 65 -1.10 -7.93 -10.73
C ASN A 65 -2.55 -8.36 -11.00
N VAL A 66 -3.43 -8.35 -9.99
CA VAL A 66 -4.87 -8.56 -10.16
C VAL A 66 -5.46 -7.47 -11.06
N LEU A 67 -5.16 -6.20 -10.77
CA LEU A 67 -5.64 -5.08 -11.58
C LEU A 67 -5.12 -5.12 -13.01
N ARG A 68 -3.85 -5.50 -13.21
CA ARG A 68 -3.21 -5.59 -14.54
C ARG A 68 -3.88 -6.64 -15.43
N VAL A 69 -4.30 -7.77 -14.87
CA VAL A 69 -5.06 -8.79 -15.62
C VAL A 69 -6.43 -8.26 -16.06
N LEU A 70 -7.10 -7.50 -15.19
CA LEU A 70 -8.42 -6.94 -15.47
C LEU A 70 -8.34 -5.68 -16.35
N ASN A 71 -7.23 -4.94 -16.25
CA ASN A 71 -6.93 -3.68 -16.89
C ASN A 71 -5.43 -3.57 -17.21
N SER A 72 -5.04 -3.92 -18.43
CA SER A 72 -3.64 -3.87 -18.87
C SER A 72 -3.04 -2.47 -18.94
N GLY A 73 -3.86 -1.41 -18.86
CA GLY A 73 -3.43 -0.02 -18.87
C GLY A 73 -3.16 0.60 -17.49
N VAL A 74 -3.29 -0.17 -16.41
CA VAL A 74 -3.02 0.34 -15.05
C VAL A 74 -1.53 0.61 -14.85
N ILE A 75 -1.19 1.75 -14.26
CA ILE A 75 0.19 2.15 -13.95
C ILE A 75 0.44 2.28 -12.45
N GLY A 76 1.71 2.46 -12.06
CA GLY A 76 2.14 2.66 -10.67
C GLY A 76 2.69 1.42 -9.98
N GLY A 77 2.77 0.30 -10.70
CA GLY A 77 3.46 -0.90 -10.24
C GLY A 77 4.98 -0.71 -10.16
N SER A 78 5.62 -1.44 -9.26
CA SER A 78 7.06 -1.47 -9.04
C SER A 78 7.61 -2.77 -9.66
N PHE A 79 8.38 -2.71 -10.75
CA PHE A 79 8.74 -3.91 -11.54
C PHE A 79 10.12 -4.46 -11.18
N ALA A 80 11.08 -3.61 -10.82
CA ALA A 80 12.43 -4.04 -10.47
C ALA A 80 12.69 -4.05 -8.97
N TYR A 81 13.60 -4.93 -8.56
CA TYR A 81 14.12 -4.98 -7.20
C TYR A 81 15.04 -3.79 -6.87
N ASP A 82 15.44 -2.99 -7.85
CA ASP A 82 16.27 -1.84 -7.56
C ASP A 82 15.49 -0.74 -6.79
N ALA A 83 16.22 0.12 -6.08
CA ALA A 83 15.62 1.19 -5.33
C ALA A 83 15.09 2.33 -6.23
N ALA A 84 15.31 2.28 -7.54
CA ALA A 84 14.92 3.32 -8.48
C ALA A 84 13.50 3.09 -9.04
N ASP A 85 13.13 1.84 -9.30
CA ASP A 85 11.82 1.46 -9.83
C ASP A 85 10.80 1.21 -8.73
N LYS A 86 10.32 2.30 -8.14
CA LYS A 86 9.27 2.25 -7.12
C LYS A 86 7.87 2.47 -7.67
N GLY A 87 7.70 2.78 -8.96
CA GLY A 87 6.39 3.20 -9.48
C GLY A 87 5.79 4.33 -8.63
N PHE A 88 4.57 4.14 -8.12
CA PHE A 88 3.92 5.08 -7.18
C PHE A 88 3.96 4.60 -5.72
N HIS A 89 5.00 3.84 -5.36
CA HIS A 89 5.23 3.36 -4.02
C HIS A 89 6.14 4.32 -3.24
N VAL A 90 5.57 5.02 -2.27
CA VAL A 90 6.24 6.06 -1.47
C VAL A 90 6.42 5.66 0.00
N ALA A 91 6.30 4.36 0.31
CA ALA A 91 6.54 3.87 1.66
C ALA A 91 8.02 3.97 2.07
N ARG A 92 8.27 4.12 3.38
CA ARG A 92 9.62 4.29 3.92
C ARG A 92 9.78 3.48 5.20
N THR A 93 10.96 2.91 5.41
CA THR A 93 11.28 2.20 6.66
C THR A 93 11.06 3.11 7.87
N ALA A 94 10.42 2.56 8.91
CA ALA A 94 10.06 3.27 10.15
C ALA A 94 9.14 4.49 9.97
N ALA A 95 8.54 4.66 8.79
CA ALA A 95 7.53 5.69 8.62
C ALA A 95 6.36 5.42 9.56
N ASN A 96 5.84 6.46 10.18
CA ASN A 96 4.59 6.41 10.91
C ASN A 96 3.75 7.63 10.53
N SER A 97 2.59 7.81 11.19
CA SER A 97 1.73 8.95 10.87
C SER A 97 2.46 10.29 11.04
N SER A 98 3.48 10.40 11.91
CA SER A 98 4.30 11.62 12.06
C SER A 98 5.21 11.90 10.87
N ASP A 99 5.58 10.89 10.08
CA ASP A 99 6.39 11.06 8.86
C ASP A 99 5.59 11.63 7.69
N LEU A 100 4.26 11.73 7.85
CA LEU A 100 3.41 12.47 6.92
C LEU A 100 3.63 13.99 7.04
N GLU A 101 4.29 14.50 8.10
CA GLU A 101 4.56 15.94 8.26
C GLU A 101 5.87 16.38 9.01
N ARG A 102 6.67 15.46 9.59
CA ARG A 102 7.93 15.73 10.37
C ARG A 102 7.75 16.54 11.69
N GLN A 103 7.82 15.79 12.81
CA GLN A 103 7.95 16.16 14.26
C GLN A 103 6.62 16.59 14.97
N ILE A 104 6.26 16.31 16.25
CA ILE A 104 6.92 16.03 17.55
C ILE A 104 5.96 15.23 18.49
N LEU A 105 6.42 14.14 19.14
CA LEU A 105 5.91 13.50 20.39
C LEU A 105 4.42 13.03 20.52
N HIS A 106 4.28 11.71 20.58
CA HIS A 106 3.08 10.85 20.50
C HIS A 106 1.83 11.19 21.36
N SER A 107 0.69 11.33 20.67
CA SER A 107 -0.67 11.13 21.22
C SER A 107 -1.65 10.64 20.13
N ALA A 108 -2.73 9.93 20.50
CA ALA A 108 -3.78 9.48 19.57
C ALA A 108 -4.43 10.64 18.78
N THR A 109 -4.40 11.84 19.34
CA THR A 109 -4.85 13.09 18.70
C THR A 109 -4.02 13.44 17.47
N GLU A 110 -2.71 13.17 17.48
CA GLU A 110 -1.83 13.44 16.33
C GLU A 110 -2.03 12.45 15.20
N PHE A 111 -2.29 11.17 15.51
CA PHE A 111 -2.60 10.18 14.47
C PHE A 111 -3.82 10.62 13.66
N LYS A 112 -4.89 11.05 14.35
CA LYS A 112 -6.08 11.58 13.69
C LYS A 112 -5.75 12.81 12.84
N PHE A 113 -5.02 13.77 13.40
CA PHE A 113 -4.63 14.99 12.69
C PHE A 113 -3.83 14.69 11.42
N ASN A 114 -2.80 13.85 11.50
CA ASN A 114 -1.93 13.53 10.37
C ASN A 114 -2.67 12.77 9.25
N VAL A 115 -3.61 11.90 9.62
CA VAL A 115 -4.48 11.22 8.65
C VAL A 115 -5.42 12.21 7.97
N GLU A 116 -6.05 13.11 8.73
CA GLU A 116 -6.91 14.17 8.18
C GLU A 116 -6.13 15.11 7.24
N PHE A 117 -4.90 15.47 7.61
CA PHE A 117 -4.00 16.26 6.79
C PHE A 117 -3.66 15.54 5.47
N ALA A 118 -3.20 14.29 5.54
CA ALA A 118 -2.87 13.51 4.36
C ALA A 118 -4.08 13.32 3.42
N LEU A 119 -5.28 13.06 3.98
CA LEU A 119 -6.51 12.98 3.19
C LEU A 119 -6.85 14.32 2.52
N THR A 120 -6.60 15.44 3.20
CA THR A 120 -6.81 16.78 2.65
C THR A 120 -5.84 17.06 1.49
N GLU A 121 -4.56 16.73 1.65
CA GLU A 121 -3.58 16.86 0.59
C GLU A 121 -3.92 15.98 -0.62
N LEU A 122 -4.32 14.73 -0.40
CA LEU A 122 -4.77 13.86 -1.49
C LEU A 122 -6.01 14.42 -2.17
N LYS A 123 -6.98 14.95 -1.43
CA LYS A 123 -8.19 15.57 -1.98
C LYS A 123 -7.89 16.81 -2.81
N ASN A 124 -6.91 17.61 -2.40
CA ASN A 124 -6.52 18.83 -3.11
C ASN A 124 -5.73 18.54 -4.38
N ASN A 125 -4.89 17.51 -4.37
CA ASN A 125 -3.98 17.20 -5.47
C ASN A 125 -4.52 16.14 -6.44
N LEU A 126 -5.50 15.34 -6.03
CA LEU A 126 -6.09 14.29 -6.85
C LEU A 126 -7.55 14.62 -7.21
N LYS A 127 -7.83 14.73 -8.50
CA LYS A 127 -9.18 15.02 -9.01
C LYS A 127 -10.22 13.96 -8.60
N ARG A 128 -9.80 12.70 -8.50
CA ARG A 128 -10.64 11.57 -8.10
C ARG A 128 -9.77 10.41 -7.64
N ALA A 129 -9.93 10.01 -6.39
CA ALA A 129 -9.18 8.90 -5.79
C ALA A 129 -10.10 8.03 -4.93
N ILE A 130 -9.78 6.75 -4.86
CA ILE A 130 -10.28 5.84 -3.83
C ILE A 130 -9.11 5.67 -2.86
N VAL A 131 -9.32 6.02 -1.60
CA VAL A 131 -8.30 5.89 -0.55
C VAL A 131 -8.76 4.80 0.42
N SER A 132 -7.91 3.79 0.62
CA SER A 132 -8.10 2.76 1.64
C SER A 132 -7.11 3.01 2.77
N ILE A 133 -7.62 3.10 4.00
CA ILE A 133 -6.80 3.28 5.20
C ILE A 133 -6.69 1.92 5.88
N ILE A 134 -5.48 1.41 6.03
CA ILE A 134 -5.20 0.13 6.67
C ILE A 134 -4.89 0.41 8.15
N GLY A 135 -5.74 -0.09 9.04
CA GLY A 135 -5.54 0.02 10.48
C GLY A 135 -4.39 -0.87 10.97
N VAL A 136 -3.64 -0.38 11.96
CA VAL A 136 -2.59 -1.15 12.62
C VAL A 136 -3.23 -2.22 13.51
N ARG A 137 -2.73 -3.46 13.47
CA ARG A 137 -3.23 -4.55 14.31
C ARG A 137 -2.68 -4.46 15.72
N HIS A 138 -3.45 -4.93 16.70
CA HIS A 138 -2.95 -5.16 18.05
C HIS A 138 -1.79 -6.16 18.00
N PRO A 139 -0.59 -5.85 18.53
CA PRO A 139 0.62 -6.67 18.36
C PRO A 139 0.60 -8.02 19.11
N GLN A 140 -0.50 -8.36 19.79
CA GLN A 140 -0.64 -9.62 20.53
C GLN A 140 -0.49 -10.87 19.64
N PHE A 141 -0.71 -10.74 18.33
CA PHE A 141 -0.51 -11.82 17.36
C PHE A 141 0.94 -11.96 16.84
N LEU A 142 1.87 -11.12 17.33
CA LEU A 142 3.30 -11.17 16.98
C LEU A 142 4.18 -11.66 18.14
N VAL A 143 3.56 -12.02 19.29
CA VAL A 143 4.29 -12.68 20.37
C VAL A 143 4.61 -14.09 19.89
N PRO A 144 5.90 -14.51 19.88
CA PRO A 144 6.21 -15.91 19.60
C PRO A 144 5.43 -16.77 20.58
N VAL A 145 4.75 -17.81 20.07
CA VAL A 145 4.18 -18.85 20.93
C VAL A 145 5.36 -19.48 21.65
N THR A 146 5.57 -19.12 22.91
CA THR A 146 6.47 -19.87 23.78
C THR A 146 5.89 -21.27 23.91
N GLU A 147 6.72 -22.30 23.67
CA GLU A 147 6.34 -23.73 23.74
C GLU A 147 5.71 -24.13 25.09
N ASP A 148 5.72 -23.26 26.10
CA ASP A 148 5.16 -23.47 27.43
C ASP A 148 3.63 -23.41 27.53
N GLN A 149 2.88 -23.31 26.43
CA GLN A 149 1.40 -23.32 26.43
C GLN A 149 0.75 -24.64 25.98
N GLU A 150 1.52 -25.72 25.82
CA GLU A 150 1.00 -27.07 25.53
C GLU A 150 1.15 -28.08 26.70
N MET A 151 1.04 -27.63 27.97
CA MET A 151 0.86 -28.54 29.12
C MET A 151 -0.46 -28.34 29.85
#